data_AF-A0A940UQ68-F1
#
_entry.id   AF-A0A940UQ68-F1
#
_cell.length_a   1.000
_cell.length_b   1.000
_cell.length_c   1.000
_cell.angle_alpha   90.00
_cell.angle_beta   90.00
_cell.angle_gamma   90.00
#
_symmetry.space_group_name_H-M   'P 1'
#
loop_
_entity.id
_entity.type
_entity.pdbx_description
1 polymer ?
#
loop_
_entity_poly.entity_id
_entity_poly.type
_entity_poly.pdbx_seq_one_letter_code
_entity_poly.pdbx_strand_id
1 'polypeptide(L)'
;METLDPSKMIALPTDCYKRYRGIAFDGCAYYLTMPQECKIYKFNRDFAPIECVDVCKPFSGICYDHTEGCFWTSVEELSVVIYKLDQDLKEIDRLQIKGCGKVCSSIAGLSYHCENNTLLVAFTDFVAEVPKDGSCICILQDACAGRYIGALSMAPYYAVIRQCGQVQEVVIFSADGRSVKSFCIPAVYAVEDGLFNPCAEKEKSSLKLIFLATKHCYYPRLLCYEIDACGMELCCGDCGGAERKGQCVCDLIESIALVETALSHILNAEGEKLQKAVELSEDVCQLLEVNRAVNKTIMNVTQLEQILYAKLDTLGEIHTKACRDTERGNQCEGDQKHSYVPEYPGDQ
;
A
#
# COMPACT_ATOMS: atom_id res chain seq x y z
N MET A 1 -17.63 -8.11 -25.01
CA MET A 1 -16.64 -8.02 -23.92
C MET A 1 -17.19 -8.79 -22.74
N GLU A 2 -16.37 -9.64 -22.14
CA GLU A 2 -16.80 -10.56 -21.09
C GLU A 2 -16.87 -9.86 -19.73
N THR A 3 -17.90 -10.18 -18.94
CA THR A 3 -17.97 -9.80 -17.53
C THR A 3 -17.28 -10.88 -16.71
N LEU A 4 -16.27 -10.48 -15.95
CA LEU A 4 -15.52 -11.38 -15.10
C LEU A 4 -16.03 -11.25 -13.66
N ASP A 5 -16.25 -12.37 -12.98
CA ASP A 5 -16.57 -12.38 -11.56
C ASP A 5 -15.27 -12.40 -10.72
N PRO A 6 -15.25 -11.75 -9.54
CA PRO A 6 -14.09 -11.78 -8.65
C PRO A 6 -13.87 -13.19 -8.08
N SER A 7 -12.60 -13.61 -7.99
CA SER A 7 -12.20 -14.90 -7.40
C SER A 7 -12.41 -14.92 -5.87
N LYS A 8 -12.27 -13.75 -5.23
CA LYS A 8 -12.52 -13.56 -3.79
C LYS A 8 -13.17 -12.20 -3.57
N MET A 9 -14.09 -12.16 -2.60
CA MET A 9 -14.71 -10.91 -2.14
C MET A 9 -14.54 -10.77 -0.64
N ILE A 10 -14.06 -9.60 -0.20
CA ILE A 10 -13.84 -9.30 1.22
C ILE A 10 -14.77 -8.15 1.59
N ALA A 11 -15.52 -8.30 2.68
CA ALA A 11 -16.35 -7.21 3.21
C ALA A 11 -15.48 -6.30 4.07
N LEU A 12 -15.60 -4.99 3.85
CA LEU A 12 -14.90 -4.00 4.68
C LEU A 12 -15.84 -3.49 5.78
N PRO A 13 -15.33 -3.26 7.00
CA PRO A 13 -16.12 -2.67 8.06
C PRO A 13 -16.45 -1.22 7.71
N THR A 14 -17.72 -0.83 7.83
CA THR A 14 -18.13 0.56 7.69
C THR A 14 -19.47 0.78 8.37
N ASP A 15 -19.70 1.98 8.89
CA ASP A 15 -21.06 2.42 9.17
C ASP A 15 -21.80 2.59 7.84
N CYS A 16 -23.11 2.39 7.83
CA CYS A 16 -23.91 2.68 6.64
C CYS A 16 -23.59 4.11 6.13
N TYR A 17 -23.75 4.37 4.83
CA TYR A 17 -23.49 5.65 4.12
C TYR A 17 -22.04 6.16 3.98
N LYS A 18 -21.03 5.63 4.68
CA LYS A 18 -19.62 6.04 4.49
C LYS A 18 -18.97 5.25 3.37
N ARG A 19 -18.01 5.87 2.66
CA ARG A 19 -17.33 5.24 1.51
C ARG A 19 -15.83 5.44 1.56
N TYR A 20 -15.12 4.34 1.50
CA TYR A 20 -13.71 4.35 1.15
C TYR A 20 -13.55 4.82 -0.30
N ARG A 21 -12.53 5.63 -0.60
CA ARG A 21 -12.32 6.17 -1.95
C ARG A 21 -11.02 5.73 -2.62
N GLY A 22 -9.94 5.55 -1.86
CA GLY A 22 -8.64 5.14 -2.37
C GLY A 22 -8.06 3.98 -1.58
N ILE A 23 -7.15 3.22 -2.20
CA ILE A 23 -6.47 2.09 -1.59
C ILE A 23 -4.97 2.06 -1.95
N ALA A 24 -4.11 1.94 -0.93
CA ALA A 24 -2.67 1.73 -1.10
C ALA A 24 -2.18 0.54 -0.25
N PHE A 25 -1.01 0.02 -0.60
CA PHE A 25 -0.31 -1.01 0.16
C PHE A 25 1.17 -0.63 0.23
N ASP A 26 1.71 -0.59 1.45
CA ASP A 26 3.10 -0.18 1.69
C ASP A 26 4.09 -1.35 1.75
N GLY A 27 3.63 -2.57 1.45
CA GLY A 27 4.36 -3.80 1.69
C GLY A 27 3.98 -4.50 3.00
N CYS A 28 3.32 -3.82 3.93
CA CYS A 28 3.00 -4.38 5.24
C CYS A 28 1.51 -4.31 5.58
N ALA A 29 0.89 -3.16 5.33
CA ALA A 29 -0.50 -2.86 5.63
C ALA A 29 -1.21 -2.22 4.44
N TYR A 30 -2.53 -2.38 4.40
CA TYR A 30 -3.38 -1.67 3.46
C TYR A 30 -3.88 -0.37 4.07
N TYR A 31 -3.96 0.67 3.25
CA TYR A 31 -4.38 2.02 3.64
C TYR A 31 -5.58 2.41 2.79
N LEU A 32 -6.72 2.68 3.42
CA LEU A 32 -7.94 3.08 2.74
C LEU A 32 -8.34 4.48 3.18
N THR A 33 -8.51 5.39 2.21
CA THR A 33 -8.93 6.76 2.50
C THR A 33 -10.44 6.85 2.71
N MET A 34 -10.87 7.68 3.66
CA MET A 34 -12.27 8.04 3.89
C MET A 34 -12.40 9.57 3.96
N PRO A 35 -12.56 10.25 2.81
CA PRO A 35 -12.60 11.71 2.72
C PRO A 35 -13.66 12.36 3.62
N GLN A 36 -14.82 11.73 3.76
CA GLN A 36 -15.96 12.27 4.53
C GLN A 36 -15.64 12.46 6.02
N GLU A 37 -14.62 11.77 6.52
CA GLU A 37 -14.17 11.86 7.90
C GLU A 37 -12.78 12.48 8.05
N CYS A 38 -12.12 12.84 6.95
CA CYS A 38 -10.70 13.18 6.94
C CYS A 38 -9.85 12.11 7.67
N LYS A 39 -10.07 10.84 7.31
CA LYS A 39 -9.37 9.70 7.92
C LYS A 39 -8.74 8.78 6.89
N ILE A 40 -7.66 8.13 7.31
CA ILE A 40 -7.06 6.99 6.61
C ILE A 40 -7.12 5.79 7.56
N TYR A 41 -7.74 4.72 7.09
CA TYR A 41 -7.90 3.47 7.83
C TYR A 41 -6.80 2.50 7.42
N LYS A 42 -6.10 1.95 8.41
CA LYS A 42 -5.03 0.98 8.22
C LYS A 42 -5.54 -0.42 8.53
N PHE A 43 -5.22 -1.37 7.66
CA PHE A 43 -5.61 -2.77 7.78
C PHE A 43 -4.38 -3.67 7.63
N ASN A 44 -4.38 -4.82 8.30
CA ASN A 44 -3.35 -5.83 8.09
C ASN A 44 -3.59 -6.57 6.76
N ARG A 45 -2.77 -7.58 6.47
CA ARG A 45 -2.84 -8.30 5.19
C ARG A 45 -4.11 -9.14 5.00
N ASP A 46 -4.77 -9.49 6.09
CA ASP A 46 -6.07 -10.18 6.08
C ASP A 46 -7.26 -9.21 6.02
N PHE A 47 -6.98 -7.91 5.87
CA PHE A 47 -7.96 -6.83 5.94
C PHE A 47 -8.70 -6.75 7.28
N ALA A 48 -8.04 -7.16 8.37
CA ALA A 48 -8.46 -6.85 9.73
C ALA A 48 -8.03 -5.41 10.07
N PRO A 49 -8.90 -4.60 10.69
CA PRO A 49 -8.58 -3.21 11.04
C PRO A 49 -7.46 -3.17 12.08
N ILE A 50 -6.44 -2.33 11.83
CA ILE A 50 -5.34 -2.07 12.77
C ILE A 50 -5.63 -0.76 13.53
N GLU A 51 -5.76 0.34 12.81
CA GLU A 51 -5.96 1.68 13.36
C GLU A 51 -6.64 2.60 12.35
N CYS A 52 -7.12 3.75 12.81
CA CYS A 52 -7.53 4.85 11.94
C CYS A 52 -6.79 6.12 12.33
N VAL A 53 -6.29 6.86 11.34
CA VAL A 53 -5.50 8.07 11.54
C VAL A 53 -6.29 9.26 11.02
N ASP A 54 -6.45 10.29 11.87
CA ASP A 54 -6.99 11.58 11.47
C ASP A 54 -5.96 12.33 10.63
N VAL A 55 -6.37 12.82 9.46
CA VAL A 55 -5.52 13.55 8.51
C VAL A 55 -6.03 14.97 8.29
N CYS A 56 -5.14 15.86 7.85
CA CYS A 56 -5.45 17.29 7.74
C CYS A 56 -6.35 17.66 6.55
N LYS A 57 -6.62 16.72 5.63
CA LYS A 57 -7.37 16.93 4.38
C LYS A 57 -8.24 15.71 4.05
N PRO A 58 -9.33 15.92 3.28
CA PRO A 58 -10.19 14.83 2.82
C PRO A 58 -9.56 14.13 1.60
N PHE A 59 -8.44 13.43 1.82
CA PHE A 59 -7.72 12.75 0.74
C PHE A 59 -8.60 11.67 0.09
N SER A 60 -8.73 11.70 -1.23
CA SER A 60 -9.56 10.77 -2.02
C SER A 60 -8.73 9.64 -2.62
N GLY A 61 -7.73 9.94 -3.45
CA GLY A 61 -6.78 8.95 -3.96
C GLY A 61 -5.57 8.80 -3.05
N ILE A 62 -4.97 7.60 -3.03
CA ILE A 62 -3.71 7.32 -2.33
C ILE A 62 -2.91 6.26 -3.10
N CYS A 63 -1.60 6.42 -3.20
CA CYS A 63 -0.70 5.35 -3.61
C CYS A 63 0.58 5.40 -2.76
N TYR A 64 1.28 4.25 -2.67
CA TYR A 64 2.54 4.15 -1.96
C TYR A 64 3.71 4.16 -2.94
N ASP A 65 4.72 4.95 -2.59
CA ASP A 65 5.98 5.06 -3.31
C ASP A 65 7.05 4.37 -2.48
N HIS A 66 7.36 3.13 -2.86
CA HIS A 66 8.32 2.30 -2.15
C HIS A 66 9.77 2.80 -2.30
N THR A 67 10.05 3.64 -3.30
CA THR A 67 11.39 4.18 -3.55
C THR A 67 11.71 5.31 -2.57
N GLU A 68 10.74 6.18 -2.31
CA GLU A 68 10.88 7.27 -1.35
C GLU A 68 10.30 6.96 0.04
N GLY A 69 9.61 5.82 0.19
CA GLY A 69 9.01 5.39 1.44
C GLY A 69 7.90 6.33 1.93
N CYS A 70 7.06 6.82 1.01
CA CYS A 70 6.06 7.85 1.27
C CYS A 70 4.73 7.55 0.56
N PHE A 71 3.67 8.27 0.95
CA PHE A 71 2.38 8.20 0.26
C PHE A 71 2.17 9.44 -0.62
N TRP A 72 1.56 9.23 -1.79
CA TRP A 72 1.05 10.30 -2.62
C TRP A 72 -0.47 10.28 -2.58
N THR A 73 -1.09 11.43 -2.34
CA THR A 73 -2.54 11.56 -2.16
C THR A 73 -3.14 12.69 -2.97
N SER A 74 -4.38 12.52 -3.43
CA SER A 74 -5.14 13.58 -4.10
C SER A 74 -6.33 14.04 -3.26
N VAL A 75 -6.90 15.19 -3.61
CA VAL A 75 -8.18 15.67 -3.07
C VAL A 75 -9.11 15.88 -4.27
N GLU A 76 -10.34 15.38 -4.20
CA GLU A 76 -11.28 15.31 -5.33
C GLU A 76 -11.57 16.70 -5.94
N GLU A 77 -11.61 17.75 -5.12
CA GLU A 77 -11.85 19.13 -5.56
C GLU A 77 -10.61 19.83 -6.15
N LEU A 78 -9.42 19.23 -6.07
CA LEU A 78 -8.15 19.84 -6.46
C LEU A 78 -7.46 19.05 -7.59
N SER A 79 -7.76 19.41 -8.84
CA SER A 79 -7.29 18.68 -10.03
C SER A 79 -5.81 18.79 -10.36
N VAL A 80 -5.06 19.69 -9.74
CA VAL A 80 -3.68 20.00 -10.13
C VAL A 80 -2.67 19.90 -8.98
N VAL A 81 -3.10 19.39 -7.82
CA VAL A 81 -2.25 19.24 -6.64
C VAL A 81 -2.29 17.81 -6.16
N ILE A 82 -1.12 17.20 -6.02
CA ILE A 82 -0.94 15.91 -5.36
C ILE A 82 -0.11 16.17 -4.10
N TYR A 83 -0.53 15.66 -2.97
CA TYR A 83 0.15 15.83 -1.69
C TYR A 83 1.04 14.64 -1.40
N LYS A 84 2.15 14.89 -0.70
CA LYS A 84 3.08 13.87 -0.24
C LYS A 84 2.95 13.73 1.27
N LEU A 85 2.73 12.51 1.75
CA LEU A 85 2.69 12.18 3.17
C LEU A 85 3.88 11.30 3.54
N ASP A 86 4.38 11.46 4.76
CA ASP A 86 5.34 10.51 5.35
C ASP A 86 4.66 9.19 5.77
N GLN A 87 5.43 8.28 6.38
CA GLN A 87 4.94 6.98 6.86
C GLN A 87 3.96 7.08 8.04
N ASP A 88 3.98 8.22 8.76
CA ASP A 88 3.02 8.54 9.81
C ASP A 88 1.75 9.22 9.24
N LEU A 89 1.62 9.30 7.91
CA LEU A 89 0.53 9.96 7.19
C LEU A 89 0.44 11.48 7.43
N LYS A 90 1.55 12.12 7.80
CA LYS A 90 1.65 13.58 7.91
C LYS A 90 2.06 14.18 6.58
N GLU A 91 1.41 15.28 6.19
CA GLU A 91 1.79 16.02 4.98
C GLU A 91 3.18 16.63 5.13
N ILE A 92 4.06 16.30 4.19
CA ILE A 92 5.45 16.76 4.15
C ILE A 92 5.77 17.59 2.91
N ASP A 93 5.02 17.42 1.82
CA ASP A 93 5.22 18.18 0.58
C ASP A 93 3.97 18.17 -0.32
N ARG A 94 4.02 18.89 -1.44
CA ARG A 94 3.03 18.85 -2.50
C ARG A 94 3.67 19.01 -3.89
N LEU A 95 3.14 18.23 -4.82
CA LEU A 95 3.40 18.29 -6.24
C LEU A 95 2.34 19.14 -6.94
N GLN A 96 2.77 20.22 -7.59
CA GLN A 96 1.93 21.04 -8.44
C GLN A 96 2.09 20.59 -9.89
N ILE A 97 1.00 20.10 -10.47
CA ILE A 97 0.96 19.67 -11.86
C ILE A 97 0.98 20.90 -12.78
N LYS A 98 1.96 20.96 -13.69
CA LYS A 98 2.15 22.05 -14.64
C LYS A 98 1.70 21.60 -16.03
N GLY A 99 0.72 22.32 -16.60
CA GLY A 99 0.23 22.28 -17.99
C GLY A 99 0.47 21.00 -18.81
N CYS A 100 -0.59 20.24 -19.08
CA CYS A 100 -0.56 19.02 -19.90
C CYS A 100 -1.03 19.21 -21.36
N GLY A 101 -1.07 20.46 -21.85
CA GLY A 101 -1.71 20.79 -23.14
C GLY A 101 -3.24 20.64 -23.14
N LYS A 102 -3.82 20.17 -22.03
CA LYS A 102 -5.26 20.09 -21.74
C LYS A 102 -5.56 20.71 -20.37
N VAL A 103 -6.83 20.98 -20.11
CA VAL A 103 -7.29 21.36 -18.77
C VAL A 103 -7.41 20.07 -17.95
N CYS A 104 -6.69 19.99 -16.83
CA CYS A 104 -6.80 18.86 -15.91
C CYS A 104 -8.18 18.85 -15.24
N SER A 105 -8.95 17.79 -15.48
CA SER A 105 -10.18 17.49 -14.75
C SER A 105 -9.86 16.90 -13.37
N SER A 106 -10.88 16.52 -12.58
CA SER A 106 -10.63 15.96 -11.24
C SER A 106 -9.76 14.70 -11.31
N ILE A 107 -8.87 14.53 -10.32
CA ILE A 107 -8.04 13.33 -10.17
C ILE A 107 -8.93 12.22 -9.62
N ALA A 108 -9.13 11.18 -10.43
CA ALA A 108 -9.94 10.02 -10.11
C ALA A 108 -9.14 8.91 -9.39
N GLY A 109 -7.86 8.74 -9.75
CA GLY A 109 -7.00 7.73 -9.12
C GLY A 109 -5.50 8.01 -9.30
N LEU A 110 -4.70 7.39 -8.44
CA LEU A 110 -3.24 7.54 -8.39
C LEU A 110 -2.58 6.17 -8.31
N SER A 111 -1.47 5.99 -9.02
CA SER A 111 -0.63 4.80 -8.88
C SER A 111 0.84 5.19 -9.06
N TYR A 112 1.74 4.53 -8.32
CA TYR A 112 3.17 4.78 -8.42
C TYR A 112 3.77 3.92 -9.54
N HIS A 113 4.52 4.56 -10.44
CA HIS A 113 5.24 3.88 -11.52
C HIS A 113 6.71 3.71 -11.15
N CYS A 114 7.05 2.49 -10.73
CA CYS A 114 8.36 2.17 -10.17
C CYS A 114 9.51 2.26 -11.19
N GLU A 115 9.29 1.90 -12.46
CA GLU A 115 10.34 1.88 -13.48
C GLU A 115 10.83 3.29 -13.83
N ASN A 116 9.90 4.22 -14.06
CA ASN A 116 10.23 5.62 -14.38
C ASN A 116 10.35 6.52 -13.14
N ASN A 117 10.03 6.00 -11.96
CA ASN A 117 9.94 6.77 -10.71
C ASN A 117 8.97 7.97 -10.82
N THR A 118 7.82 7.75 -11.45
CA THR A 118 6.78 8.76 -11.73
C THR A 118 5.45 8.37 -11.10
N LEU A 119 4.44 9.23 -11.25
CA LEU A 119 3.05 8.93 -10.87
C LEU A 119 2.22 8.68 -12.12
N LEU A 120 1.49 7.57 -12.15
CA LEU A 120 0.41 7.36 -13.09
C LEU A 120 -0.86 7.97 -12.49
N VAL A 121 -1.39 9.00 -13.15
CA VAL A 121 -2.54 9.78 -12.69
C VAL A 121 -3.71 9.58 -13.65
N ALA A 122 -4.82 9.06 -13.12
CA ALA A 122 -6.08 9.05 -13.83
C ALA A 122 -6.84 10.34 -13.51
N PHE A 123 -6.97 11.20 -14.51
CA PHE A 123 -7.97 12.27 -14.50
C PHE A 123 -9.28 11.72 -15.05
N THR A 124 -10.42 12.33 -14.74
CA THR A 124 -11.72 11.84 -15.25
C THR A 124 -11.75 11.69 -16.77
N ASP A 125 -10.97 12.50 -17.50
CA ASP A 125 -11.07 12.61 -18.96
C ASP A 125 -9.84 12.04 -19.68
N PHE A 126 -8.72 11.80 -18.98
CA PHE A 126 -7.49 11.25 -19.57
C PHE A 126 -6.62 10.58 -18.51
N VAL A 127 -5.73 9.69 -18.93
CA VAL A 127 -4.71 9.08 -18.07
C VAL A 127 -3.35 9.59 -18.51
N ALA A 128 -2.52 9.96 -17.55
CA ALA A 128 -1.20 10.49 -17.84
C ALA A 128 -0.14 10.06 -16.84
N GLU A 129 1.08 10.00 -17.33
CA GLU A 129 2.27 9.85 -16.51
C GLU A 129 2.81 11.24 -16.11
N VAL A 130 2.99 11.44 -14.81
CA VAL A 130 3.35 12.71 -14.20
C VAL A 130 4.68 12.54 -13.45
N PRO A 131 5.77 13.17 -13.94
CA PRO A 131 7.02 13.26 -13.20
C PRO A 131 6.84 13.95 -11.84
N LYS A 132 7.67 13.56 -10.85
CA LYS A 132 7.60 14.10 -9.49
C LYS A 132 7.98 15.58 -9.33
N ASP A 133 8.50 16.20 -10.38
CA ASP A 133 8.71 17.66 -10.43
C ASP A 133 7.49 18.43 -10.98
N GLY A 134 6.43 17.70 -11.35
CA GLY A 134 5.18 18.18 -11.92
C GLY A 134 5.30 18.71 -13.34
N SER A 135 6.43 18.49 -14.02
CA SER A 135 6.69 18.96 -15.39
C SER A 135 6.15 18.00 -16.46
N CYS A 136 6.32 18.38 -17.75
CA CYS A 136 6.11 17.60 -18.98
C CYS A 136 5.34 16.28 -18.83
N ILE A 137 4.02 16.40 -18.73
CA ILE A 137 3.12 15.25 -18.59
C ILE A 137 3.01 14.48 -19.90
N CYS A 138 3.14 13.16 -19.84
CA CYS A 138 2.88 12.29 -20.99
C CYS A 138 1.44 11.74 -20.91
N ILE A 139 0.55 12.22 -21.79
CA ILE A 139 -0.82 11.67 -21.88
C ILE A 139 -0.73 10.31 -22.56
N LEU A 140 -1.17 9.27 -21.85
CA LEU A 140 -1.16 7.89 -22.31
C LEU A 140 -2.48 7.50 -22.98
N GLN A 141 -3.60 7.95 -22.41
CA GLN A 141 -4.94 7.62 -22.89
C GLN A 141 -5.89 8.82 -22.79
N ASP A 142 -6.80 8.93 -23.75
CA ASP A 142 -7.79 10.01 -23.85
C ASP A 142 -9.20 9.42 -23.85
N ALA A 143 -10.10 9.92 -23.02
CA ALA A 143 -11.47 9.41 -22.96
C ALA A 143 -12.27 9.91 -24.16
N CYS A 144 -12.40 9.09 -25.22
CA CYS A 144 -13.29 9.41 -26.34
C CYS A 144 -14.78 9.27 -25.96
N ALA A 145 -15.10 8.39 -25.00
CA ALA A 145 -16.46 8.19 -24.47
C ALA A 145 -16.40 7.63 -23.03
N GLY A 146 -17.13 8.25 -22.11
CA GLY A 146 -17.14 7.87 -20.70
C GLY A 146 -16.13 8.67 -19.86
N ARG A 147 -15.77 8.12 -18.69
CA ARG A 147 -14.79 8.71 -17.77
C ARG A 147 -13.87 7.65 -17.17
N TYR A 148 -12.66 8.03 -16.78
CA TYR A 148 -11.81 7.18 -15.96
C TYR A 148 -12.23 7.24 -14.48
N ILE A 149 -12.12 6.08 -13.82
CA ILE A 149 -12.29 5.91 -12.38
C ILE A 149 -10.91 5.81 -11.72
N GLY A 150 -9.95 5.16 -12.35
CA GLY A 150 -8.61 4.98 -11.80
C GLY A 150 -7.64 4.39 -12.81
N ALA A 151 -6.35 4.35 -12.44
CA ALA A 151 -5.31 3.73 -13.23
C ALA A 151 -4.31 3.01 -12.31
N LEU A 152 -3.79 1.87 -12.77
CA LEU A 152 -2.85 1.02 -12.03
C LEU A 152 -1.58 0.88 -12.86
N SER A 153 -0.45 1.24 -12.28
CA SER A 153 0.86 0.98 -12.85
C SER A 153 1.19 -0.51 -12.71
N MET A 154 1.60 -1.15 -13.80
CA MET A 154 1.90 -2.60 -13.88
C MET A 154 3.11 -2.84 -14.78
N ALA A 155 4.22 -2.12 -14.53
CA ALA A 155 5.36 -2.00 -15.44
C ALA A 155 5.76 -3.33 -16.16
N PRO A 156 5.92 -3.33 -17.50
CA PRO A 156 5.81 -2.21 -18.44
C PRO A 156 4.37 -1.92 -18.90
N TYR A 157 3.37 -2.53 -18.28
CA TYR A 157 1.96 -2.35 -18.59
C TYR A 157 1.31 -1.32 -17.65
N TYR A 158 0.09 -0.94 -17.97
CA TYR A 158 -0.78 -0.24 -17.03
C TYR A 158 -2.23 -0.64 -17.28
N ALA A 159 -3.03 -0.69 -16.22
CA ALA A 159 -4.46 -0.87 -16.32
C ALA A 159 -5.17 0.46 -16.13
N VAL A 160 -6.28 0.67 -16.84
CA VAL A 160 -7.20 1.77 -16.58
C VAL A 160 -8.56 1.19 -16.26
N ILE A 161 -9.27 1.85 -15.35
CA ILE A 161 -10.64 1.53 -14.99
C ILE A 161 -11.48 2.65 -15.58
N ARG A 162 -12.42 2.33 -16.48
CA ARG A 162 -13.27 3.32 -17.14
C ARG A 162 -14.75 2.98 -16.98
N GLN A 163 -15.56 4.02 -16.88
CA GLN A 163 -17.00 3.94 -16.87
C GLN A 163 -17.57 4.48 -18.19
N CYS A 164 -18.25 3.60 -18.93
CA CYS A 164 -18.97 3.94 -20.16
C CYS A 164 -20.47 3.67 -19.93
N GLY A 165 -21.21 4.71 -19.57
CA GLY A 165 -22.62 4.57 -19.18
C GLY A 165 -22.76 3.77 -17.88
N GLN A 166 -23.45 2.63 -17.95
CA GLN A 166 -23.65 1.72 -16.81
C GLN A 166 -22.58 0.60 -16.73
N VAL A 167 -21.66 0.55 -17.71
CA VAL A 167 -20.63 -0.48 -17.77
C VAL A 167 -19.34 0.08 -17.21
N GLN A 168 -18.70 -0.69 -16.33
CA GLN A 168 -17.34 -0.45 -15.88
C GLN A 168 -16.43 -1.50 -16.49
N GLU A 169 -15.36 -1.04 -17.11
CA GLU A 169 -14.40 -1.87 -17.82
C GLU A 169 -13.00 -1.61 -17.26
N VAL A 170 -12.24 -2.68 -17.14
CA VAL A 170 -10.80 -2.63 -16.92
C VAL A 170 -10.13 -2.95 -18.23
N VAL A 171 -9.20 -2.11 -18.67
CA VAL A 171 -8.39 -2.32 -19.87
C VAL A 171 -6.92 -2.26 -19.49
N ILE A 172 -6.19 -3.32 -19.81
CA ILE A 172 -4.74 -3.40 -19.64
C ILE A 172 -4.09 -3.00 -20.95
N PHE A 173 -3.16 -2.05 -20.89
CA PHE A 173 -2.38 -1.55 -22.01
C PHE A 173 -0.91 -1.89 -21.84
N SER A 174 -0.21 -2.12 -22.95
CA SER A 174 1.25 -2.09 -23.02
C SER A 174 1.78 -0.66 -22.99
N ALA A 175 3.09 -0.50 -22.75
CA ALA A 175 3.77 0.80 -22.75
C ALA A 175 3.55 1.62 -24.04
N ASP A 176 3.35 0.97 -25.18
CA ASP A 176 3.06 1.62 -26.47
C ASP A 176 1.57 2.00 -26.66
N GLY A 177 0.74 1.79 -25.64
CA GLY A 177 -0.68 2.18 -25.63
C GLY A 177 -1.62 1.20 -26.33
N ARG A 178 -1.17 -0.01 -26.70
CA ARG A 178 -2.03 -1.04 -27.28
C ARG A 178 -2.78 -1.81 -26.19
N SER A 179 -4.07 -2.07 -26.37
CA SER A 179 -4.86 -2.85 -25.43
C SER A 179 -4.48 -4.34 -25.52
N VAL A 180 -4.10 -4.92 -24.39
CA VAL A 180 -3.65 -6.31 -24.26
C VAL A 180 -4.78 -7.20 -23.78
N LYS A 181 -5.50 -6.78 -22.74
CA LYS A 181 -6.66 -7.50 -22.17
C LYS A 181 -7.72 -6.50 -21.71
N SER A 182 -8.98 -6.90 -21.75
CA SER A 182 -10.06 -6.14 -21.12
C SER A 182 -11.18 -7.04 -20.59
N PHE A 183 -11.87 -6.57 -19.57
CA PHE A 183 -13.02 -7.24 -18.97
C PHE A 183 -13.96 -6.23 -18.30
N CYS A 184 -15.24 -6.57 -18.22
CA CYS A 184 -16.22 -5.81 -17.45
C CYS A 184 -16.24 -6.24 -15.98
N ILE A 185 -16.48 -5.27 -15.10
CA ILE A 185 -16.85 -5.52 -13.71
C ILE A 185 -18.38 -5.60 -13.60
N PRO A 186 -18.94 -6.54 -12.80
CA PRO A 186 -20.39 -6.66 -12.65
C PRO A 186 -21.03 -5.34 -12.17
N ALA A 187 -22.10 -4.91 -12.85
CA ALA A 187 -22.75 -3.61 -12.62
C ALA A 187 -23.34 -3.40 -11.21
N VAL A 188 -23.40 -4.46 -10.40
CA VAL A 188 -23.81 -4.39 -8.99
C VAL A 188 -22.78 -3.68 -8.10
N TYR A 189 -21.53 -3.60 -8.55
CA TYR A 189 -20.42 -2.94 -7.88
C TYR A 189 -20.13 -1.60 -8.55
N ALA A 190 -19.94 -0.54 -7.77
CA ALA A 190 -19.31 0.70 -8.23
C ALA A 190 -17.85 0.69 -7.78
N VAL A 191 -16.91 0.73 -8.71
CA VAL A 191 -15.47 0.76 -8.39
C VAL A 191 -15.10 2.16 -7.93
N GLU A 192 -14.35 2.23 -6.84
CA GLU A 192 -13.84 3.47 -6.26
C GLU A 192 -12.36 3.64 -6.60
N ASP A 193 -11.57 2.56 -6.46
CA ASP A 193 -10.13 2.55 -6.77
C ASP A 193 -9.62 1.11 -6.98
N GLY A 194 -8.36 0.96 -7.38
CA GLY A 194 -7.73 -0.35 -7.54
C GLY A 194 -6.31 -0.38 -7.01
N LEU A 195 -5.81 -1.60 -6.83
CA LEU A 195 -4.45 -1.88 -6.40
C LEU A 195 -3.91 -3.04 -7.22
N PHE A 196 -2.69 -2.86 -7.69
CA PHE A 196 -1.83 -3.93 -8.19
C PHE A 196 -0.60 -4.00 -7.30
N ASN A 197 -0.27 -5.20 -6.83
CA ASN A 197 0.97 -5.44 -6.09
C ASN A 197 1.84 -6.43 -6.88
N PRO A 198 2.89 -5.95 -7.59
CA PRO A 198 3.74 -6.79 -8.42
C PRO A 198 4.50 -7.86 -7.61
N CYS A 199 4.74 -7.60 -6.31
CA CYS A 199 5.62 -8.42 -5.48
C CYS A 199 4.87 -9.50 -4.69
N ALA A 200 3.53 -9.47 -4.70
CA ALA A 200 2.69 -10.54 -4.14
C ALA A 200 2.62 -11.79 -5.04
N GLU A 201 3.15 -11.72 -6.26
CA GLU A 201 3.01 -12.77 -7.27
C GLU A 201 4.09 -13.85 -7.11
N LYS A 202 3.72 -14.92 -6.38
CA LYS A 202 4.54 -16.14 -6.25
C LYS A 202 4.53 -17.01 -7.52
N GLU A 203 3.52 -16.84 -8.38
CA GLU A 203 3.32 -17.62 -9.61
C GLU A 203 3.22 -16.68 -10.81
N LYS A 204 4.16 -16.79 -11.75
CA LYS A 204 4.27 -15.90 -12.94
C LYS A 204 3.13 -16.02 -13.96
N SER A 205 2.12 -16.84 -13.69
CA SER A 205 1.03 -17.16 -14.64
C SER A 205 -0.27 -16.40 -14.38
N SER A 206 -0.42 -15.72 -13.24
CA SER A 206 -1.67 -15.00 -12.91
C SER A 206 -1.40 -13.65 -12.25
N LEU A 207 -1.98 -12.62 -12.84
CA LEU A 207 -2.05 -11.26 -12.34
C LEU A 207 -3.10 -11.11 -11.23
N LYS A 208 -2.72 -10.56 -10.08
CA LYS A 208 -3.65 -10.26 -8.98
C LYS A 208 -4.03 -8.79 -8.94
N LEU A 209 -5.28 -8.50 -9.28
CA LEU A 209 -5.85 -7.15 -9.15
C LEU A 209 -6.84 -7.11 -8.00
N ILE A 210 -6.76 -6.07 -7.16
CA ILE A 210 -7.72 -5.83 -6.08
C ILE A 210 -8.44 -4.52 -6.40
N PHE A 211 -9.77 -4.55 -6.47
CA PHE A 211 -10.57 -3.34 -6.64
C PHE A 211 -11.34 -3.03 -5.37
N LEU A 212 -11.20 -1.79 -4.89
CA LEU A 212 -12.07 -1.23 -3.89
C LEU A 212 -13.38 -0.85 -4.58
N ALA A 213 -14.50 -1.40 -4.10
CA ALA A 213 -15.79 -1.18 -4.72
C ALA A 213 -16.93 -1.12 -3.71
N THR A 214 -17.99 -0.41 -4.06
CA THR A 214 -19.22 -0.31 -3.28
C THR A 214 -20.33 -1.13 -3.95
N LYS A 215 -20.76 -2.23 -3.30
CA LYS A 215 -21.90 -3.03 -3.75
C LYS A 215 -23.21 -2.34 -3.43
N HIS A 216 -24.11 -2.24 -4.42
CA HIS A 216 -25.42 -1.57 -4.29
C HIS A 216 -25.33 -0.15 -3.70
N CYS A 217 -24.21 0.56 -3.88
CA CYS A 217 -23.99 1.90 -3.32
C CYS A 217 -23.89 2.00 -1.78
N TYR A 218 -23.91 0.87 -1.05
CA TYR A 218 -23.90 0.84 0.42
C TYR A 218 -22.83 -0.04 1.05
N TYR A 219 -22.40 -1.11 0.40
CA TYR A 219 -21.57 -2.13 1.05
C TYR A 219 -20.17 -2.14 0.45
N PRO A 220 -19.16 -1.55 1.10
CA PRO A 220 -17.79 -1.57 0.61
C PRO A 220 -17.25 -3.00 0.62
N ARG A 221 -16.55 -3.32 -0.45
CA ARG A 221 -16.00 -4.63 -0.77
C ARG A 221 -14.63 -4.45 -1.40
N LEU A 222 -13.77 -5.42 -1.17
CA LEU A 222 -12.61 -5.65 -2.01
C LEU A 222 -12.93 -6.81 -2.96
N LEU A 223 -12.76 -6.56 -4.25
CA LEU A 223 -12.95 -7.53 -5.31
C LEU A 223 -11.57 -7.98 -5.77
N CYS A 224 -11.19 -9.21 -5.45
CA CYS A 224 -9.93 -9.79 -5.91
C CYS A 224 -10.17 -10.52 -7.23
N TYR A 225 -9.35 -10.22 -8.23
CA TYR A 225 -9.35 -10.87 -9.53
C TYR A 225 -8.01 -11.56 -9.75
N GLU A 226 -8.07 -12.78 -10.28
CA GLU A 226 -6.93 -13.50 -10.82
C GLU A 226 -7.08 -13.53 -12.33
N ILE A 227 -6.21 -12.81 -13.01
CA ILE A 227 -6.24 -12.66 -14.47
C ILE A 227 -5.07 -13.45 -15.02
N ASP A 228 -5.30 -14.30 -16.01
CA ASP A 228 -4.21 -14.98 -16.69
C ASP A 228 -3.15 -13.96 -17.18
N ALA A 229 -1.89 -14.18 -16.86
CA ALA A 229 -0.77 -13.32 -17.24
C ALA A 229 -0.01 -13.86 -18.46
N CYS A 230 -0.50 -14.94 -19.11
CA CYS A 230 0.18 -15.54 -20.25
C CYS A 230 0.49 -14.51 -21.35
N GLY A 231 1.76 -14.44 -21.75
CA GLY A 231 2.27 -13.49 -22.75
C GLY A 231 2.58 -12.09 -22.21
N MET A 232 2.43 -11.86 -20.91
CA MET A 232 2.85 -10.62 -20.26
C MET A 232 4.19 -10.83 -19.54
N GLU A 233 5.17 -10.00 -19.87
CA GLU A 233 6.45 -9.94 -19.16
C GLU A 233 6.42 -8.75 -18.22
N LEU A 234 5.94 -8.98 -17.00
CA LEU A 234 5.96 -7.97 -15.95
C LEU A 234 7.40 -7.79 -15.49
N CYS A 235 7.82 -6.53 -15.34
CA CYS A 235 9.01 -6.21 -14.60
C CYS A 235 8.76 -6.73 -13.18
N CYS A 236 9.55 -7.70 -12.71
CA CYS A 236 9.48 -8.12 -11.31
C CYS A 236 9.92 -7.03 -10.32
N GLY A 237 10.16 -5.81 -10.83
CA GLY A 237 10.95 -4.75 -10.24
C GLY A 237 12.33 -5.29 -9.89
N ASP A 238 13.40 -4.56 -10.14
CA ASP A 238 14.42 -4.55 -9.10
C ASP A 238 13.89 -3.66 -7.97
N CYS A 239 12.74 -4.04 -7.38
CA CYS A 239 12.29 -3.59 -6.09
C CYS A 239 13.33 -4.15 -5.12
N GLY A 240 14.50 -3.50 -5.11
CA GLY A 240 15.71 -3.95 -4.44
C GLY A 240 15.31 -4.45 -3.07
N GLY A 241 15.91 -5.54 -2.59
CA GLY A 241 15.40 -6.42 -1.53
C GLY A 241 14.90 -5.82 -0.19
N ALA A 242 14.77 -4.50 -0.06
CA ALA A 242 13.88 -3.76 0.82
C ALA A 242 12.46 -4.34 0.94
N GLU A 243 11.76 -4.75 -0.12
CA GLU A 243 10.41 -5.31 0.06
C GLU A 243 10.41 -6.73 0.64
N ARG A 244 11.35 -7.62 0.25
CA ARG A 244 11.51 -8.92 0.93
C ARG A 244 11.92 -8.75 2.39
N LYS A 245 12.74 -7.74 2.69
CA LYS A 245 13.14 -7.42 4.08
C LYS A 245 11.99 -6.79 4.86
N GLY A 246 11.26 -5.85 4.29
CA GLY A 246 10.08 -5.21 4.91
C GLY A 246 8.96 -6.22 5.16
N GLN A 247 8.68 -7.09 4.18
CA GLN A 247 7.75 -8.21 4.34
C GLN A 247 8.16 -9.14 5.49
N CYS A 248 9.42 -9.57 5.52
CA CYS A 248 9.96 -10.43 6.57
C CYS A 248 9.89 -9.77 7.95
N VAL A 249 10.26 -8.49 8.05
CA VAL A 249 10.20 -7.73 9.30
C VAL A 249 8.75 -7.58 9.76
N CYS A 250 7.83 -7.23 8.87
CA CYS A 250 6.42 -7.10 9.21
C CYS A 250 5.78 -8.44 9.59
N ASP A 251 6.13 -9.55 8.92
CA ASP A 251 5.68 -10.91 9.30
C ASP A 251 6.17 -11.27 10.70
N LEU A 252 7.41 -10.90 11.04
CA LEU A 252 7.99 -11.14 12.36
C LEU A 252 7.36 -10.27 13.44
N ILE A 253 7.09 -8.99 13.16
CA ILE A 253 6.38 -8.09 14.08
C ILE A 253 4.95 -8.60 14.31
N GLU A 254 4.24 -8.99 13.25
CA GLU A 254 2.89 -9.56 13.37
C GLU A 254 2.91 -10.87 14.16
N SER A 255 3.90 -11.74 13.93
CA SER A 255 4.09 -12.95 14.73
C SER A 255 4.35 -12.64 16.21
N ILE A 256 5.11 -11.59 16.54
CA ILE A 256 5.33 -11.18 17.93
C ILE A 256 4.00 -10.67 18.52
N ALA A 257 3.29 -9.78 17.84
CA ALA A 257 2.01 -9.22 18.29
C ALA A 257 0.93 -10.30 18.56
N LEU A 258 0.89 -11.35 17.73
CA LEU A 258 0.01 -12.50 17.95
C LEU A 258 0.37 -13.27 19.23
N VAL A 259 1.66 -13.47 19.51
CA VAL A 259 2.10 -14.14 20.75
C VAL A 259 1.81 -13.26 21.97
N GLU A 260 2.08 -11.96 21.91
CA GLU A 260 1.73 -10.99 22.96
C GLU A 260 0.24 -11.04 23.32
N THR A 261 -0.62 -11.09 22.31
CA THR A 261 -2.08 -11.21 22.51
C THR A 261 -2.43 -12.53 23.21
N ALA A 262 -1.82 -13.64 22.80
CA ALA A 262 -2.03 -14.94 23.44
C ALA A 262 -1.55 -14.97 24.90
N LEU A 263 -0.40 -14.34 25.20
CA LEU A 263 0.13 -14.22 26.56
C LEU A 263 -0.81 -13.39 27.46
N SER A 264 -1.38 -12.30 26.94
CA SER A 264 -2.40 -11.51 27.66
C SER A 264 -3.61 -12.36 28.07
N HIS A 265 -4.12 -13.19 27.16
CA HIS A 265 -5.22 -14.10 27.47
C HIS A 265 -4.86 -15.14 28.54
N ILE A 266 -3.64 -15.70 28.51
CA ILE A 266 -3.17 -16.64 29.54
C ILE A 266 -3.09 -15.96 30.92
N LEU A 267 -2.51 -14.76 30.97
CA LEU A 267 -2.38 -14.01 32.22
C LEU A 267 -3.75 -13.67 32.81
N ASN A 268 -4.72 -13.27 31.97
CA ASN A 268 -6.09 -13.02 32.40
C ASN A 268 -6.74 -14.30 32.97
N ALA A 269 -6.59 -15.43 32.28
CA ALA A 269 -7.15 -16.71 32.73
C ALA A 269 -6.53 -17.19 34.07
N GLU A 270 -5.22 -17.04 34.26
CA GLU A 270 -4.58 -17.36 35.54
C GLU A 270 -4.98 -16.38 36.65
N GLY A 271 -5.23 -15.10 36.32
CA GLY A 271 -5.79 -14.12 37.23
C GLY A 271 -7.20 -14.48 37.71
N GLU A 272 -8.10 -14.84 36.79
CA GLU A 272 -9.46 -15.32 37.11
C GLU A 272 -9.42 -16.58 37.98
N LYS A 273 -8.52 -17.53 37.66
CA LYS A 273 -8.33 -18.75 38.45
C LYS A 273 -7.88 -18.45 39.87
N LEU A 274 -6.95 -17.50 40.05
CA LEU A 274 -6.49 -17.08 41.38
C LEU A 274 -7.63 -16.44 42.18
N GLN A 275 -8.37 -15.51 41.58
CA GLN A 275 -9.54 -14.87 42.22
C GLN A 275 -10.57 -15.91 42.66
N LYS A 276 -10.92 -16.84 41.77
CA LYS A 276 -11.90 -17.88 42.06
C LYS A 276 -11.44 -18.86 43.14
N ALA A 277 -10.14 -19.16 43.21
CA ALA A 277 -9.59 -19.96 44.30
C ALA A 277 -9.75 -19.26 45.65
N VAL A 278 -9.50 -17.96 45.72
CA VAL A 278 -9.69 -17.14 46.93
C VAL A 278 -11.15 -17.09 47.36
N GLU A 279 -12.09 -17.06 46.42
CA GLU A 279 -13.53 -17.07 46.73
C GLU A 279 -14.04 -18.42 47.26
N LEU A 280 -13.47 -19.53 46.78
CA LEU A 280 -14.01 -20.88 47.03
C LEU A 280 -13.28 -21.65 48.14
N SER A 281 -12.02 -21.33 48.42
CA SER A 281 -11.19 -22.11 49.35
C SER A 281 -10.99 -21.41 50.69
N GLU A 282 -11.44 -22.04 51.76
CA GLU A 282 -11.07 -21.67 53.14
C GLU A 282 -9.75 -22.33 53.59
N ASP A 283 -9.20 -23.25 52.78
CA ASP A 283 -7.95 -23.94 53.05
C ASP A 283 -6.75 -23.14 52.51
N VAL A 284 -5.93 -22.65 53.45
CA VAL A 284 -4.70 -21.91 53.16
C VAL A 284 -3.70 -22.75 52.37
N CYS A 285 -3.62 -24.06 52.60
CA CYS A 285 -2.69 -24.92 51.88
C CYS A 285 -3.04 -25.01 50.39
N GLN A 286 -4.33 -25.15 50.08
CA GLN A 286 -4.82 -25.17 48.69
C GLN A 286 -4.61 -23.83 48.00
N LEU A 287 -4.85 -22.71 48.69
CA LEU A 287 -4.56 -21.38 48.17
C LEU A 287 -3.08 -21.19 47.85
N LEU A 288 -2.18 -21.68 48.71
CA LEU A 288 -0.73 -21.63 48.49
C LEU A 288 -0.30 -22.48 47.28
N GLU A 289 -0.92 -23.63 47.06
CA GLU A 289 -0.67 -24.46 45.88
C GLU A 289 -1.11 -23.77 44.58
N VAL A 290 -2.32 -23.20 44.55
CA VAL A 290 -2.81 -22.43 43.40
C VAL A 290 -1.90 -21.24 43.12
N ASN A 291 -1.54 -20.47 44.17
CA ASN A 291 -0.64 -19.33 44.02
C ASN A 291 0.74 -19.75 43.50
N ARG A 292 1.30 -20.87 43.98
CA ARG A 292 2.58 -21.39 43.46
C ARG A 292 2.47 -21.79 41.99
N ALA A 293 1.35 -22.40 41.58
CA ALA A 293 1.11 -22.76 40.19
C ALA A 293 1.00 -21.52 39.29
N VAL A 294 0.21 -20.52 39.70
CA VAL A 294 0.06 -19.24 38.98
C VAL A 294 1.40 -18.52 38.86
N ASN A 295 2.18 -18.42 39.95
CA ASN A 295 3.51 -17.81 39.92
C ASN A 295 4.46 -18.53 38.96
N LYS A 296 4.38 -19.86 38.85
CA LYS A 296 5.17 -20.62 37.88
C LYS A 296 4.76 -20.26 36.45
N THR A 297 3.47 -20.12 36.16
CA THR A 297 3.00 -19.66 34.85
C THR A 297 3.51 -18.24 34.55
N ILE A 298 3.39 -17.30 35.50
CA ILE A 298 3.91 -15.93 35.36
C ILE A 298 5.41 -15.93 35.06
N MET A 299 6.21 -16.71 35.78
CA MET A 299 7.64 -16.83 35.50
C MET A 299 7.95 -17.31 34.08
N ASN A 300 7.21 -18.31 33.60
CA ASN A 300 7.37 -18.80 32.22
C ASN A 300 6.97 -17.73 31.19
N VAL A 301 5.90 -16.99 31.44
CA VAL A 301 5.48 -15.86 30.59
C VAL A 301 6.56 -14.78 30.57
N THR A 302 7.12 -14.40 31.72
CA THR A 302 8.23 -13.42 31.78
C THR A 302 9.47 -13.87 31.01
N GLN A 303 9.79 -15.17 31.00
CA GLN A 303 10.88 -15.69 30.18
C GLN A 303 10.57 -15.60 28.68
N LEU A 304 9.33 -15.89 28.28
CA LEU A 304 8.89 -15.74 26.89
C LEU A 304 8.91 -14.27 26.44
N GLU A 305 8.45 -13.34 27.28
CA GLU A 305 8.55 -11.89 27.07
C GLU A 305 9.98 -11.45 26.78
N GLN A 306 10.96 -11.93 27.55
CA GLN A 306 12.38 -11.62 27.30
C GLN A 306 12.85 -12.14 25.93
N ILE A 307 12.38 -13.31 25.50
CA ILE A 307 12.70 -13.85 24.19
C ILE A 307 12.04 -13.04 23.06
N LEU A 308 10.77 -12.64 23.24
CA LEU A 308 10.04 -11.81 22.28
C LEU A 308 10.69 -10.43 22.15
N TYR A 309 11.07 -9.82 23.28
CA TYR A 309 11.83 -8.58 23.29
C TYR A 309 13.17 -8.71 22.56
N ALA A 310 13.93 -9.78 22.81
CA ALA A 310 15.18 -10.02 22.10
C ALA A 310 14.96 -10.20 20.58
N LYS A 311 13.88 -10.88 20.17
CA LYS A 311 13.52 -10.96 18.74
C LYS A 311 13.19 -9.58 18.17
N LEU A 312 12.42 -8.77 18.89
CA LEU A 312 12.09 -7.40 18.46
C LEU A 312 13.35 -6.52 18.34
N ASP A 313 14.27 -6.63 19.28
CA ASP A 313 15.54 -5.89 19.30
C ASP A 313 16.40 -6.24 18.07
N THR A 314 16.49 -7.53 17.71
CA THR A 314 17.18 -7.94 16.47
C THR A 314 16.57 -7.32 15.20
N LEU A 315 15.26 -7.04 15.19
CA LEU A 315 14.61 -6.35 14.06
C LEU A 315 15.00 -4.86 14.01
N GLY A 316 15.11 -4.20 15.16
CA GLY A 316 15.58 -2.81 15.25
C GLY A 316 17.00 -2.64 14.70
N GLU A 317 17.87 -3.61 14.94
CA GLU A 317 19.23 -3.63 14.37
C GLU A 317 19.26 -3.84 12.85
N ILE A 318 18.32 -4.62 12.30
CA ILE A 318 18.18 -4.83 10.85
C ILE A 318 17.73 -3.53 10.17
N HIS A 319 16.78 -2.81 10.78
CA HIS A 319 16.25 -1.56 10.23
C HIS A 319 17.29 -0.43 10.24
N THR A 320 18.13 -0.35 11.28
CA THR A 320 19.16 0.69 11.41
C THR A 320 20.39 0.47 10.52
N LYS A 321 20.73 -0.77 10.15
CA LYS A 321 21.79 -1.05 9.18
C LYS A 321 21.39 -0.66 7.75
N ALA A 322 20.12 -0.87 7.38
CA ALA A 322 19.62 -0.49 6.06
C ALA A 322 19.71 1.03 5.80
N CYS A 323 19.51 1.88 6.81
CA CYS A 323 19.66 3.33 6.67
C CYS A 323 21.11 3.80 6.48
N ARG A 324 22.11 3.07 7.00
CA ARG A 324 23.53 3.47 6.89
C ARG A 324 24.16 3.15 5.54
N ASP A 325 23.64 2.15 4.85
CA ASP A 325 24.16 1.74 3.54
C ASP A 325 23.69 2.69 2.42
N THR A 326 22.53 3.35 2.58
CA THR A 326 22.02 4.37 1.66
C THR A 326 22.82 5.67 1.72
N GLU A 327 23.35 6.05 2.88
CA GLU A 327 24.17 7.28 3.04
C GLU A 327 25.58 7.14 2.48
N ARG A 328 26.13 5.91 2.38
CA ARG A 328 27.46 5.67 1.79
C ARG A 328 27.46 5.59 0.27
N GLY A 329 26.30 5.42 -0.36
CA GLY A 329 26.17 5.40 -1.83
C GLY A 329 26.32 6.77 -2.51
N ASN A 330 26.18 7.87 -1.76
CA ASN A 330 26.22 9.25 -2.29
C ASN A 330 27.56 9.99 -2.11
N GLN A 331 28.66 9.29 -1.82
CA GLN A 331 29.99 9.90 -1.75
C GLN A 331 31.01 9.14 -2.59
N CYS A 332 30.79 8.97 -3.89
CA CYS A 332 31.81 8.45 -4.81
C CYS A 332 31.61 8.93 -6.27
N GLU A 333 31.31 10.20 -6.55
CA GLU A 333 31.58 10.80 -7.87
C GLU A 333 32.05 12.25 -7.71
N GLY A 334 33.35 12.40 -7.50
CA GLY A 334 33.99 13.70 -7.37
C GLY A 334 35.50 13.53 -7.28
N ASP A 335 36.12 13.21 -8.42
CA ASP A 335 37.37 13.81 -8.87
C ASP A 335 38.03 12.96 -9.97
N GLN A 336 37.89 13.43 -11.21
CA GLN A 336 38.98 13.39 -12.19
C GLN A 336 38.67 14.43 -13.29
N LYS A 337 39.04 15.68 -13.01
CA LYS A 337 39.25 16.68 -14.05
C LYS A 337 40.48 16.28 -14.85
N HIS A 338 40.30 15.70 -16.04
CA HIS A 338 41.36 15.67 -17.03
C HIS A 338 41.49 17.06 -17.66
N SER A 339 42.58 17.74 -17.30
CA SER A 339 43.06 18.97 -17.92
C SER A 339 43.47 18.69 -19.37
N TYR A 340 42.72 19.24 -20.33
CA TYR A 340 43.15 19.33 -21.72
C TYR A 340 44.04 20.58 -21.86
N VAL A 341 45.33 20.37 -22.16
CA VAL A 341 46.28 21.44 -22.52
C VAL A 341 46.44 21.40 -24.04
N PRO A 342 46.13 22.47 -24.79
CA PRO A 342 46.43 22.52 -26.21
C PRO A 342 47.90 22.95 -26.43
N GLU A 343 48.68 22.09 -27.06
CA GLU A 343 50.00 22.45 -27.60
C GLU A 343 49.82 23.28 -28.88
N TYR A 344 50.42 24.47 -28.90
CA TYR A 344 50.62 25.26 -30.11
C TYR A 344 51.87 24.74 -30.86
N PRO A 345 51.85 24.65 -32.19
CA PRO A 345 53.06 24.37 -32.96
C PRO A 345 53.90 25.65 -33.07
N GLY A 346 55.14 25.57 -32.56
CA GLY A 346 56.19 26.53 -32.81
C GLY A 346 56.94 26.22 -34.11
N ASP A 347 57.38 27.29 -34.76
CA ASP A 347 58.14 27.39 -36.01
C ASP A 347 59.22 26.31 -36.23
N GLN A 348 59.21 25.73 -37.44
CA GLN A 348 60.37 25.61 -38.33
C GLN A 348 59.96 25.30 -39.78
#